data_AF-A0A357CQN0-F1
#
_entry.id   AF-A0A357CQN0-F1
#
_cell.length_a   1.000
_cell.length_b   1.000
_cell.length_c   1.000
_cell.angle_alpha   90.00
_cell.angle_beta   90.00
_cell.angle_gamma   90.00
#
_symmetry.space_group_name_H-M   'P 1'
#
loop_
_entity.id
_entity.type
_entity.pdbx_description
1 polymer ?
#
loop_
_entity_poly.entity_id
_entity_poly.type
_entity_poly.pdbx_seq_one_letter_code
_entity_poly.pdbx_strand_id
1 'polypeptide(L)' 'VIDPCLPAELKTVEISRTFRGVCYQIRIDHQQSGEYELTAEGGEVNGRTVLAKPGQKTVKVYCRV' A
#
# COMPACT_ATOMS: atom_id res chain seq x y z
N VAL A 1 0.72 1.14 -8.52
CA VAL A 1 -0.23 0.02 -8.33
C VAL A 1 0.26 -0.80 -7.15
N ILE A 2 -0.66 -1.19 -6.26
CA ILE A 2 -0.44 -2.04 -5.10
C ILE A 2 -1.29 -3.29 -5.31
N ASP A 3 -0.66 -4.39 -5.68
CA ASP A 3 -1.35 -5.64 -6.03
C ASP A 3 -0.59 -6.83 -5.43
N PRO A 4 -0.74 -7.08 -4.12
CA PRO A 4 0.01 -8.11 -3.44
C PRO A 4 -0.52 -9.51 -3.77
N CYS A 5 0.40 -10.43 -4.04
CA CYS A 5 0.14 -11.86 -4.12
C CYS A 5 1.13 -12.52 -3.17
N LEU A 6 0.68 -12.77 -1.93
CA LEU A 6 1.53 -13.25 -0.86
C LEU A 6 1.27 -14.73 -0.58
N PRO A 7 2.30 -15.52 -0.24
CA PRO A 7 2.11 -16.84 0.34
C PRO A 7 1.24 -16.79 1.61
N ALA A 8 0.44 -17.83 1.85
CA ALA A 8 -0.51 -17.89 2.96
C ALA A 8 0.15 -17.82 4.34
N GLU A 9 1.42 -18.19 4.45
CA GLU A 9 2.24 -18.11 5.65
C GLU A 9 2.61 -16.66 6.04
N LEU A 10 2.59 -15.72 5.10
CA LEU A 10 2.90 -14.31 5.36
C LEU A 10 1.63 -13.55 5.74
N LYS A 11 1.47 -13.27 7.04
CA LYS A 11 0.31 -12.56 7.60
C LYS A 11 0.40 -11.04 7.47
N THR A 12 1.59 -10.48 7.64
CA THR A 12 1.83 -9.04 7.53
C THR A 12 3.17 -8.81 6.83
N VAL A 13 3.19 -7.87 5.90
CA VAL A 13 4.40 -7.47 5.16
C VAL A 13 4.51 -5.95 5.19
N GLU A 14 5.71 -5.46 5.50
CA GLU A 14 6.03 -4.03 5.45
C GLU A 14 7.07 -3.77 4.35
N ILE A 15 6.77 -2.80 3.48
CA ILE A 15 7.58 -2.46 2.30
C ILE A 15 7.85 -0.96 2.33
N SER A 16 9.11 -0.58 2.17
CA SER A 16 9.49 0.81 1.91
C SER A 16 9.96 0.93 0.46
N ARG A 17 9.28 1.74 -0.34
CA ARG A 17 9.61 1.95 -1.76
C ARG A 17 9.69 3.44 -2.07
N THR A 18 10.82 3.89 -2.62
CA THR A 18 10.93 5.25 -3.15
C THR A 18 10.57 5.28 -4.64
N PHE A 19 9.67 6.18 -5.04
CA PHE A 19 9.31 6.41 -6.43
C PHE A 19 9.09 7.90 -6.67
N ARG A 20 9.72 8.45 -7.72
CA ARG A 20 9.67 9.89 -8.07
C ARG A 20 9.96 10.82 -6.88
N GLY A 21 10.90 10.43 -6.01
CA GLY A 21 11.30 11.21 -4.83
C GLY A 21 10.30 11.19 -3.67
N VAL A 22 9.30 10.30 -3.70
CA VAL A 22 8.36 10.07 -2.61
C VAL A 22 8.61 8.68 -2.02
N CYS A 23 8.70 8.58 -0.70
CA CYS A 23 8.82 7.33 0.04
C CYS A 23 7.43 6.78 0.37
N TYR A 24 7.09 5.63 -0.20
CA TYR A 24 5.88 4.89 0.11
C TYR A 24 6.19 3.84 1.17
N GLN A 25 5.57 3.99 2.34
CA GLN A 25 5.61 3.03 3.43
C GLN A 25 4.33 2.20 3.37
N ILE A 26 4.43 0.99 2.83
CA ILE A 26 3.29 0.13 2.52
C ILE A 26 3.24 -0.99 3.56
N ARG A 27 2.13 -1.11 4.27
CA ARG A 27 1.82 -2.24 5.14
C ARG A 27 0.71 -3.06 4.50
N ILE A 28 0.92 -4.35 4.35
CA ILE A 28 -0.04 -5.32 3.83
C ILE A 28 -0.41 -6.26 4.96
N ASP A 29 -1.70 -6.34 5.30
CA ASP A 29 -2.27 -7.36 6.16
C ASP A 29 -3.00 -8.40 5.30
N HIS A 30 -2.47 -9.61 5.25
CA HIS A 30 -3.00 -10.72 4.45
C HIS A 30 -4.01 -11.53 5.27
N GLN A 31 -5.28 -11.22 5.08
CA GLN A 31 -6.44 -11.91 5.63
C GLN A 31 -7.04 -12.83 4.56
N GLN A 32 -7.30 -14.10 4.88
CA GLN A 32 -7.89 -15.05 3.94
C GLN A 32 -9.39 -14.81 3.65
N SER A 33 -9.88 -13.57 3.77
CA SER A 33 -11.28 -13.19 3.53
C SER A 33 -11.58 -12.88 2.06
N GLY A 34 -10.57 -12.57 1.25
CA GLY A 34 -10.72 -12.24 -0.18
C GLY A 34 -11.22 -10.82 -0.46
N GLU A 35 -11.41 -10.00 0.59
CA GLU A 35 -11.77 -8.58 0.46
C GLU A 35 -10.51 -7.73 0.32
N TYR A 36 -10.44 -6.92 -0.74
CA TYR A 36 -9.34 -5.99 -0.98
C TYR A 36 -9.71 -4.60 -0.47
N GLU A 37 -8.94 -4.10 0.49
CA GLU A 37 -9.03 -2.71 0.96
C GLU A 37 -7.67 -2.01 0.80
N LEU A 38 -7.70 -0.75 0.37
CA LEU A 38 -6.51 0.07 0.21
C LEU A 38 -6.78 1.49 0.67
N THR A 39 -5.96 1.98 1.60
CA THR A 39 -6.01 3.36 2.08
C THR A 39 -4.61 3.99 2.03
N ALA A 40 -4.56 5.32 1.91
CA ALA A 40 -3.30 6.04 1.85
C ALA A 40 -3.38 7.38 2.61
N GLU A 41 -2.41 7.61 3.49
CA GLU A 41 -2.17 8.90 4.14
C GLU A 41 -1.13 9.68 3.34
N GLY A 42 -1.43 10.93 2.98
CA GLY A 42 -0.58 11.72 2.08
C GLY A 42 -0.71 11.34 0.59
N GLY A 43 -1.63 10.43 0.27
CA GLY A 43 -1.94 10.04 -1.10
C GLY A 43 -3.43 10.03 -1.42
N GLU A 44 -3.74 9.74 -2.67
CA GLU A 44 -5.09 9.46 -3.17
C GLU A 44 -5.11 8.04 -3.73
N VAL A 45 -6.18 7.31 -3.40
CA VAL A 45 -6.39 5.94 -3.86
C VAL A 45 -7.40 5.96 -5.00
N ASN A 46 -7.04 5.33 -6.12
CA ASN A 46 -7.93 5.08 -7.25
C ASN A 46 -7.82 3.60 -7.65
N GLY A 47 -8.79 2.80 -7.21
CA GLY A 47 -8.72 1.34 -7.28
C GLY A 47 -7.49 0.80 -6.54
N ARG A 48 -6.58 0.15 -7.26
CA ARG A 48 -5.29 -0.36 -6.73
C ARG A 48 -4.13 0.62 -6.88
N THR A 49 -4.37 1.84 -7.34
CA THR A 49 -3.31 2.84 -7.58
C THR A 49 -3.28 3.86 -6.45
N VAL A 50 -2.09 4.11 -5.91
CA VAL A 50 -1.84 5.19 -4.96
C VAL A 50 -1.02 6.27 -5.64
N LEU A 51 -1.52 7.49 -5.65
CA LEU A 51 -0.80 8.68 -6.09
C LEU A 51 -0.43 9.51 -4.86
N ALA A 52 0.79 10.02 -4.79
CA ALA A 52 1.14 10.98 -3.75
C ALA A 52 0.46 12.32 -4.03
N LYS A 53 -0.06 12.98 -2.99
CA LYS A 53 -0.55 14.36 -3.14
C LYS A 53 0.63 15.31 -3.42
N PRO A 54 0.40 16.43 -4.13
CA PRO A 54 1.46 17.39 -4.40
C PRO A 54 2.22 17.81 -3.14
N GLY A 55 3.55 17.85 -3.22
CA GLY A 55 4.42 18.24 -2.10
C GLY A 55 4.69 17.15 -1.06
N GLN A 56 3.98 16.02 -1.09
CA GLN A 56 4.21 14.94 -0.12
C GLN A 56 5.53 14.21 -0.39
N LYS A 57 6.31 13.99 0.66
CA LYS A 57 7.58 13.25 0.62
C LYS A 57 7.45 11.83 1.13
N THR A 58 6.43 11.58 1.95
CA THR A 58 6.12 10.26 2.49
C THR A 58 4.64 9.99 2.33
N VAL A 59 4.30 8.78 1.87
CA VAL A 59 2.93 8.29 1.77
C VAL A 59 2.86 6.99 2.55
N LYS A 60 1.99 6.91 3.55
CA LYS A 60 1.72 5.66 4.25
C LYS A 60 0.56 4.96 3.56
N VAL A 61 0.72 3.69 3.25
CA VAL A 61 -0.26 2.89 2.52
C VAL A 61 -0.61 1.70 3.39
N TYR A 62 -1.90 1.47 3.61
CA TYR A 62 -2.39 0.27 4.27
C TYR A 62 -3.21 -0.51 3.27
N CYS A 63 -2.86 -1.78 3.09
CA CYS A 63 -3.52 -2.70 2.21
C CYS A 63 -3.98 -3.91 3.02
N ARG A 64 -5.23 -4.32 2.86
CA ARG A 64 -5.77 -5.57 3.39
C ARG A 64 -6.20 -6.42 2.21
N VAL A 65 -5.76 -7.66 2.15
CA VAL A 65 -6.04 -8.62 1.06
C VAL A 65 -6.29 -10.01 1.58
#